data_AF-A0A1S8ADG8-F1
#
_entry.id   AF-A0A1S8ADG8-F1
#
_cell.length_a   1.000
_cell.length_b   1.000
_cell.length_c   1.000
_cell.angle_alpha   90.00
_cell.angle_beta   90.00
_cell.angle_gamma   90.00
#
_symmetry.space_group_name_H-M   'P 1'
#
loop_
_entity.id
_entity.type
_entity.pdbx_description
1 polymer ?
#
loop_
_entity_poly.entity_id
_entity_poly.type
_entity_poly.pdbx_seq_one_letter_code
_entity_poly.pdbx_strand_id
1 'polypeptide(L)'
;MKKARQARGPALGVAQWGSGKIMHLDFNSEWQVIGPNSNKFKTQLGIIARNGHKVPLTYVEWIDMPENILKDIWKEVKDNTDAPDAYKSHCLRNIGKLWKNWKSRLKCDHYNNKTYVERIAFTPPRVVAEQWRTLVAYWGTEEAKATAEKNKTNRAQVSSVHRTGRTSFAIKREQMKKKGKKTDRISVFIETRSKPDGSIADPESVEIISQFHERLSQIPKEQQTEAVRDQVFTEVMGPDGHGYVRTYGHGPSPADLLRENSRLNYELVKEELSRLQSNYDDLQCKYTDLQRKYDEMYSFMQRYFDGFAAEIHTSASEQGSDASSTQHLQHVDADAETDDDL
;
A
#
# COMPACT_ATOMS: atom_id res chain seq x y z
N MET A 1 -15.49 -0.39 -49.51
CA MET A 1 -16.26 -1.19 -48.53
C MET A 1 -15.41 -1.40 -47.28
N LYS A 2 -15.81 -0.85 -46.12
CA LYS A 2 -15.11 -1.11 -44.84
C LYS A 2 -15.44 -2.54 -44.41
N LYS A 3 -14.45 -3.44 -44.40
CA LYS A 3 -14.61 -4.81 -43.87
C LYS A 3 -15.20 -4.74 -42.46
N ALA A 4 -16.34 -5.41 -42.25
CA ALA A 4 -16.89 -5.60 -40.92
C ALA A 4 -15.80 -6.21 -40.01
N ARG A 5 -15.55 -5.58 -38.86
CA ARG A 5 -14.60 -6.10 -37.88
C ARG A 5 -15.10 -7.47 -37.40
N GLN A 6 -14.30 -8.51 -37.62
CA GLN A 6 -14.59 -9.86 -37.15
C GLN A 6 -14.76 -9.82 -35.62
N ALA A 7 -15.94 -10.21 -35.13
CA ALA A 7 -16.20 -10.30 -33.70
C ALA A 7 -15.31 -11.39 -33.09
N ARG A 8 -14.73 -11.13 -31.91
CA ARG A 8 -13.92 -12.12 -31.20
C ARG A 8 -14.84 -13.20 -30.63
N GLY A 9 -14.51 -14.47 -30.87
CA GLY A 9 -15.21 -15.61 -30.29
C GLY A 9 -15.07 -15.70 -28.75
N PRO A 10 -15.81 -16.61 -28.10
CA PRO A 10 -15.77 -16.77 -26.65
C PRO A 10 -14.36 -17.05 -26.14
N ALA A 11 -14.00 -16.47 -24.99
CA ALA A 11 -12.73 -16.78 -24.35
C ALA A 11 -12.64 -18.27 -24.00
N LEU A 12 -11.55 -18.91 -24.43
CA LEU A 12 -11.23 -20.31 -24.14
C LEU A 12 -10.56 -20.40 -22.77
N GLY A 13 -10.86 -21.49 -22.05
CA GLY A 13 -10.21 -21.81 -20.79
C GLY A 13 -8.74 -22.11 -20.95
N VAL A 14 -8.02 -22.08 -19.83
CA VAL A 14 -6.64 -22.56 -19.79
C VAL A 14 -6.69 -24.08 -19.93
N ALA A 15 -6.04 -24.63 -20.95
CA ALA A 15 -6.10 -26.07 -21.27
C ALA A 15 -5.65 -26.98 -20.10
N GLN A 16 -4.79 -26.47 -19.22
CA GLN A 16 -4.26 -27.20 -18.06
C GLN A 16 -5.16 -27.08 -16.81
N TRP A 17 -6.21 -26.27 -16.86
CA TRP A 17 -7.11 -26.09 -15.71
C TRP A 17 -7.93 -27.36 -15.49
N GLY A 18 -7.85 -27.92 -14.28
CA GLY A 18 -8.46 -29.20 -13.91
C GLY A 18 -7.64 -30.42 -14.31
N SER A 19 -6.46 -30.26 -14.92
CA SER A 19 -5.61 -31.38 -15.33
C SER A 19 -4.61 -31.83 -14.26
N GLY A 20 -4.67 -31.26 -13.05
CA GLY A 20 -3.68 -31.47 -11.98
C GLY A 20 -2.35 -30.75 -12.17
N LYS A 21 -2.17 -30.00 -13.27
CA LYS A 21 -0.96 -29.21 -13.51
C LYS A 21 -1.13 -27.79 -12.95
N ILE A 22 -0.25 -27.43 -12.03
CA ILE A 22 -0.25 -26.12 -11.38
C ILE A 22 0.25 -25.01 -12.32
N MET A 23 -0.50 -23.92 -12.39
CA MET A 23 -0.09 -22.67 -13.04
C MET A 23 0.69 -21.81 -12.04
N HIS A 24 1.96 -21.53 -12.38
CA HIS A 24 2.79 -20.60 -11.62
C HIS A 24 2.33 -19.15 -11.79
N LEU A 25 2.14 -18.44 -10.68
CA LEU A 25 1.74 -17.04 -10.63
C LEU A 25 2.81 -16.16 -9.98
N ASP A 26 3.22 -15.12 -10.71
CA ASP A 26 4.08 -14.06 -10.17
C ASP A 26 3.22 -12.93 -9.60
N PHE A 27 3.60 -12.39 -8.45
CA PHE A 27 2.92 -11.25 -7.82
C PHE A 27 3.89 -10.07 -7.65
N ASN A 28 3.37 -8.84 -7.74
CA ASN A 28 4.08 -7.66 -7.25
C ASN A 28 3.77 -7.41 -5.75
N SER A 29 4.37 -6.36 -5.17
CA SER A 29 4.13 -5.89 -3.80
C SER A 29 2.64 -5.71 -3.49
N GLU A 30 1.85 -5.21 -4.46
CA GLU A 30 0.43 -4.93 -4.28
C GLU A 30 -0.50 -6.14 -4.54
N TRP A 31 0.03 -7.37 -4.53
CA TRP A 31 -0.70 -8.63 -4.80
C TRP A 31 -1.41 -8.67 -6.15
N GLN A 32 -0.86 -7.97 -7.14
CA GLN A 32 -1.34 -8.03 -8.52
C GLN A 32 -0.55 -9.09 -9.28
N VAL A 33 -1.27 -9.97 -9.99
CA VAL A 33 -0.65 -11.01 -10.80
C VAL A 33 0.05 -10.38 -12.01
N ILE A 34 1.35 -10.58 -12.11
CA ILE A 34 2.21 -10.12 -13.20
C ILE A 34 2.74 -11.33 -13.99
N GLY A 35 3.68 -11.08 -14.91
CA GLY A 35 4.29 -12.16 -15.69
C GLY A 35 3.42 -12.73 -16.83
N PRO A 36 3.92 -13.78 -17.51
CA PRO A 36 3.32 -14.32 -18.73
C PRO A 36 1.96 -15.00 -18.51
N ASN A 37 1.70 -15.50 -17.31
CA ASN A 37 0.46 -16.21 -16.98
C ASN A 37 -0.68 -15.28 -16.54
N SER A 38 -0.42 -14.01 -16.21
CA SER A 38 -1.43 -13.06 -15.71
C SER A 38 -2.69 -12.97 -16.57
N ASN A 39 -2.55 -12.83 -17.90
CA ASN A 39 -3.69 -12.74 -18.81
C ASN A 39 -4.48 -14.05 -18.91
N LYS A 40 -3.79 -15.19 -18.86
CA LYS A 40 -4.42 -16.52 -18.88
C LYS A 40 -5.21 -16.74 -17.61
N PHE A 41 -4.60 -16.47 -16.45
CA PHE A 41 -5.23 -16.54 -15.14
C PHE A 41 -6.46 -15.64 -15.06
N LYS A 42 -6.35 -14.35 -15.45
CA LYS A 42 -7.48 -13.42 -15.48
C LYS A 42 -8.63 -13.90 -16.38
N THR A 43 -8.30 -14.52 -17.51
CA THR A 43 -9.29 -15.10 -18.42
C THR A 43 -10.02 -16.25 -17.74
N GLN A 44 -9.28 -17.11 -17.03
CA GLN A 44 -9.84 -18.24 -16.29
C GLN A 44 -10.72 -17.80 -15.12
N LEU A 45 -10.30 -16.80 -14.33
CA LEU A 45 -11.16 -16.19 -13.31
C LEU A 45 -12.47 -15.67 -13.91
N GLY A 46 -12.41 -15.12 -15.12
CA GLY A 46 -13.58 -14.68 -15.85
C GLY A 46 -14.47 -15.84 -16.35
N ILE A 47 -13.94 -17.05 -16.53
CA ILE A 47 -14.72 -18.25 -16.85
C ILE A 47 -15.44 -18.74 -15.60
N ILE A 48 -14.74 -18.81 -14.46
CA ILE A 48 -15.31 -19.17 -13.16
C ILE A 48 -16.47 -18.22 -12.83
N ALA A 49 -16.23 -16.91 -12.90
CA ALA A 49 -17.24 -15.88 -12.62
C ALA A 49 -18.49 -15.93 -13.52
N ARG A 50 -18.39 -16.56 -14.70
CA ARG A 50 -19.51 -16.72 -15.65
C ARG A 50 -20.26 -18.04 -15.50
N ASN A 51 -19.71 -18.98 -14.74
CA ASN A 51 -20.35 -20.27 -14.52
C ASN A 51 -21.44 -20.14 -13.46
N GLY A 52 -22.70 -20.03 -13.89
CA GLY A 52 -23.84 -19.85 -13.00
C GLY A 52 -24.06 -20.99 -11.99
N HIS A 53 -23.54 -22.18 -12.23
CA HIS A 53 -23.61 -23.29 -11.27
C HIS A 53 -22.58 -23.15 -10.14
N LYS A 54 -21.45 -22.48 -10.39
CA LYS A 54 -20.41 -22.21 -9.38
C LYS A 54 -20.59 -20.85 -8.71
N VAL A 55 -20.98 -19.85 -9.49
CA VAL A 55 -21.13 -18.46 -9.05
C VAL A 55 -22.51 -17.95 -9.48
N PRO A 56 -23.55 -18.20 -8.67
CA PRO A 56 -24.93 -17.87 -9.03
C PRO A 56 -25.13 -16.38 -9.30
N LEU A 57 -26.00 -16.07 -10.26
CA LEU A 57 -26.34 -14.69 -10.60
C LEU A 57 -27.52 -14.13 -9.78
N THR A 58 -28.12 -14.95 -8.91
CA THR A 58 -29.33 -14.63 -8.13
C THR A 58 -29.12 -13.61 -7.03
N TYR A 59 -27.94 -13.57 -6.40
CA TYR A 59 -27.59 -12.58 -5.36
C TYR A 59 -27.50 -11.18 -5.94
N VAL A 60 -27.93 -10.14 -5.20
CA VAL A 60 -27.88 -8.75 -5.68
C VAL A 60 -26.44 -8.26 -5.67
N GLU A 61 -25.80 -8.25 -4.51
CA GLU A 61 -24.42 -7.83 -4.32
C GLU A 61 -23.46 -9.02 -4.17
N TRP A 62 -22.17 -8.76 -4.39
CA TRP A 62 -21.13 -9.79 -4.21
C TRP A 62 -20.91 -10.13 -2.73
N ILE A 63 -21.19 -9.18 -1.83
CA ILE A 63 -21.05 -9.38 -0.38
C ILE A 63 -22.09 -10.37 0.16
N ASP A 64 -23.22 -10.53 -0.54
CA ASP A 64 -24.28 -11.48 -0.18
C ASP A 64 -23.95 -12.91 -0.61
N MET A 65 -22.82 -13.13 -1.31
CA MET A 65 -22.42 -14.44 -1.78
C MET A 65 -22.11 -15.36 -0.58
N PRO A 66 -22.76 -16.53 -0.46
CA PRO A 66 -22.53 -17.47 0.63
C PRO A 66 -21.06 -17.87 0.78
N GLU A 67 -20.62 -18.03 2.03
CA GLU A 67 -19.22 -18.32 2.33
C GLU A 67 -18.76 -19.68 1.78
N ASN A 68 -19.64 -20.68 1.72
CA ASN A 68 -19.34 -21.98 1.12
C ASN A 68 -19.01 -21.85 -0.38
N ILE A 69 -19.75 -21.02 -1.10
CA ILE A 69 -19.46 -20.73 -2.52
C ILE A 69 -18.10 -20.04 -2.66
N LEU A 70 -17.81 -19.06 -1.80
CA LEU A 70 -16.50 -18.38 -1.80
C LEU A 70 -15.35 -19.34 -1.48
N LYS A 71 -15.57 -20.30 -0.57
CA LYS A 71 -14.60 -21.36 -0.22
C LYS A 71 -14.37 -22.30 -1.40
N ASP A 72 -15.41 -22.72 -2.11
CA ASP A 72 -15.31 -23.60 -3.28
C ASP A 72 -14.58 -22.93 -4.45
N ILE A 73 -14.89 -21.66 -4.71
CA ILE A 73 -14.18 -20.84 -5.71
C ILE A 73 -12.68 -20.76 -5.35
N TRP A 74 -12.35 -20.49 -4.08
CA TRP A 74 -10.96 -20.41 -3.65
C TRP A 74 -10.25 -21.75 -3.76
N LYS A 75 -10.92 -22.84 -3.38
CA LYS A 75 -10.40 -24.20 -3.51
C LYS A 75 -10.04 -24.52 -4.96
N GLU A 76 -10.93 -24.23 -5.91
CA GLU A 76 -10.65 -24.43 -7.33
C GLU A 76 -9.42 -23.64 -7.80
N VAL A 77 -9.23 -22.41 -7.32
CA VAL A 77 -8.05 -21.61 -7.65
C VAL A 77 -6.78 -22.24 -7.06
N LYS A 78 -6.80 -22.67 -5.80
CA LYS A 78 -5.65 -23.33 -5.15
C LYS A 78 -5.29 -24.67 -5.79
N ASP A 79 -6.27 -25.45 -6.21
CA ASP A 79 -6.03 -26.75 -6.83
C ASP A 79 -5.35 -26.62 -8.21
N ASN A 80 -5.35 -25.42 -8.81
CA ASN A 80 -4.85 -25.17 -10.16
C ASN A 80 -3.72 -24.14 -10.23
N THR A 81 -3.36 -23.50 -9.13
CA THR A 81 -2.35 -22.45 -9.06
C THR A 81 -1.54 -22.56 -7.78
N ASP A 82 -0.33 -22.02 -7.77
CA ASP A 82 0.49 -21.91 -6.57
C ASP A 82 0.23 -20.62 -5.79
N ALA A 83 -0.98 -20.06 -5.92
CA ALA A 83 -1.36 -18.84 -5.22
C ALA A 83 -1.31 -19.05 -3.69
N PRO A 84 -0.61 -18.19 -2.93
CA PRO A 84 -0.59 -18.28 -1.47
C PRO A 84 -1.95 -17.90 -0.87
N ASP A 85 -2.23 -18.35 0.36
CA ASP A 85 -3.49 -18.03 1.05
C ASP A 85 -3.68 -16.52 1.29
N ALA A 86 -2.58 -15.75 1.39
CA ALA A 86 -2.62 -14.29 1.44
C ALA A 86 -3.30 -13.65 0.21
N TYR A 87 -3.26 -14.31 -0.95
CA TYR A 87 -3.89 -13.82 -2.18
C TYR A 87 -5.42 -14.03 -2.21
N LYS A 88 -5.99 -14.85 -1.31
CA LYS A 88 -7.42 -15.23 -1.32
C LYS A 88 -8.36 -14.04 -1.43
N SER A 89 -8.16 -13.02 -0.59
CA SER A 89 -9.01 -11.82 -0.56
C SER A 89 -8.96 -11.05 -1.89
N HIS A 90 -7.77 -10.88 -2.48
CA HIS A 90 -7.57 -10.23 -3.77
C HIS A 90 -8.20 -11.05 -4.91
N CYS A 91 -8.06 -12.37 -4.87
CA CYS A 91 -8.67 -13.28 -5.84
C CYS A 91 -10.21 -13.17 -5.84
N LEU A 92 -10.85 -13.27 -4.67
CA LEU A 92 -12.30 -13.18 -4.56
C LEU A 92 -12.83 -11.80 -4.96
N ARG A 93 -12.11 -10.72 -4.63
CA ARG A 93 -12.44 -9.37 -5.10
C ARG A 93 -12.38 -9.25 -6.62
N ASN A 94 -11.36 -9.85 -7.26
CA ASN A 94 -11.25 -9.89 -8.73
C ASN A 94 -12.42 -10.65 -9.37
N ILE A 95 -12.76 -11.83 -8.84
CA ILE A 95 -13.86 -12.65 -9.34
C ILE A 95 -15.19 -11.92 -9.16
N GLY A 96 -15.43 -11.27 -8.01
CA GLY A 96 -16.63 -10.48 -7.77
C GLY A 96 -16.81 -9.34 -8.77
N LYS A 97 -15.72 -8.63 -9.11
CA LYS A 97 -15.74 -7.62 -10.18
C LYS A 97 -16.08 -8.24 -11.55
N LEU A 98 -15.50 -9.40 -11.87
CA LEU A 98 -15.77 -10.10 -13.13
C LEU A 98 -17.22 -10.60 -13.22
N TRP A 99 -17.79 -11.04 -12.10
CA TRP A 99 -19.19 -11.44 -11.97
C TRP A 99 -20.14 -10.24 -12.14
N LYS A 100 -19.86 -9.10 -11.51
CA LYS A 100 -20.61 -7.85 -11.74
C LYS A 100 -20.54 -7.40 -13.21
N ASN A 101 -19.36 -7.47 -13.81
CA ASN A 101 -19.17 -7.17 -15.24
C ASN A 101 -19.96 -8.13 -16.14
N TRP A 102 -20.07 -9.41 -15.75
CA TRP A 102 -20.86 -10.39 -16.50
C TRP A 102 -22.36 -10.03 -16.49
N LYS A 103 -22.92 -9.71 -15.32
CA LYS A 103 -24.29 -9.19 -15.22
C LYS A 103 -24.53 -7.95 -16.09
N SER A 104 -23.59 -7.01 -16.07
CA SER A 104 -23.68 -5.79 -16.88
C SER A 104 -23.70 -6.10 -18.39
N ARG A 105 -22.87 -7.05 -18.86
CA ARG A 105 -22.89 -7.49 -20.26
C ARG A 105 -24.21 -8.15 -20.63
N LEU A 106 -24.70 -9.06 -19.78
CA LEU A 106 -26.01 -9.70 -19.98
C LEU A 106 -27.14 -8.68 -20.09
N LYS A 107 -27.13 -7.65 -19.24
CA LYS A 107 -28.12 -6.55 -19.32
C LYS A 107 -28.02 -5.78 -20.64
N CYS A 108 -26.81 -5.47 -21.09
CA CYS A 108 -26.59 -4.78 -22.35
C CYS A 108 -27.05 -5.62 -23.56
N ASP A 109 -26.66 -6.89 -23.61
CA ASP A 109 -26.85 -7.75 -24.77
C ASP A 109 -28.30 -8.29 -24.87
N HIS A 110 -28.98 -8.46 -23.74
CA HIS A 110 -30.23 -9.22 -23.68
C HIS A 110 -31.37 -8.55 -22.91
N TYR A 111 -31.17 -7.39 -22.27
CA TYR A 111 -32.24 -6.69 -21.52
C TYR A 111 -32.61 -5.34 -22.13
N ASN A 112 -31.65 -4.43 -22.31
CA ASN A 112 -31.92 -3.02 -22.60
C ASN A 112 -32.75 -2.77 -23.87
N ASN A 113 -32.56 -3.58 -24.92
CA ASN A 113 -33.21 -3.40 -26.22
C ASN A 113 -34.30 -4.45 -26.51
N LYS A 114 -34.87 -5.07 -25.46
CA LYS A 114 -35.90 -6.11 -25.60
C LYS A 114 -37.14 -5.78 -24.78
N THR A 115 -38.30 -6.21 -25.23
CA THR A 115 -39.57 -6.19 -24.48
C THR A 115 -39.55 -7.20 -23.33
N TYR A 116 -40.47 -7.06 -22.37
CA TYR A 116 -40.58 -8.01 -21.25
C TYR A 116 -40.84 -9.45 -21.72
N VAL A 117 -41.73 -9.61 -22.71
CA VAL A 117 -42.07 -10.92 -23.29
C VAL A 117 -40.83 -11.58 -23.92
N GLU A 118 -40.06 -10.82 -24.71
CA GLU A 118 -38.82 -11.32 -25.33
C GLU A 118 -37.74 -11.67 -24.29
N ARG A 119 -37.67 -10.95 -23.16
CA ARG A 119 -36.71 -11.22 -22.08
C ARG A 119 -37.01 -12.54 -21.38
N ILE A 120 -38.28 -12.87 -21.15
CA ILE A 120 -38.67 -14.11 -20.46
C ILE A 120 -38.63 -15.31 -21.42
N ALA A 121 -38.98 -15.11 -22.69
CA ALA A 121 -38.97 -16.17 -23.70
C ALA A 121 -37.56 -16.64 -24.10
N PHE A 122 -36.55 -15.76 -23.97
CA PHE A 122 -35.17 -16.07 -24.35
C PHE A 122 -34.24 -16.12 -23.13
N THR A 123 -33.59 -17.26 -22.91
CA THR A 123 -32.49 -17.37 -21.95
C THR A 123 -31.14 -17.27 -22.67
N PRO A 124 -30.25 -16.35 -22.27
CA PRO A 124 -28.92 -16.22 -22.86
C PRO A 124 -28.13 -17.53 -22.80
N PRO A 125 -27.38 -17.90 -23.85
CA PRO A 125 -26.48 -19.04 -23.81
C PRO A 125 -25.49 -18.89 -22.65
N ARG A 126 -25.26 -19.98 -21.90
CA ARG A 126 -24.38 -20.05 -20.70
C ARG A 126 -24.95 -19.40 -19.43
N VAL A 127 -26.24 -19.04 -19.41
CA VAL A 127 -26.94 -18.60 -18.20
C VAL A 127 -27.96 -19.66 -17.79
N VAL A 128 -28.03 -19.94 -16.49
CA VAL A 128 -29.05 -20.84 -15.93
C VAL A 128 -30.41 -20.14 -16.01
N ALA A 129 -31.41 -20.81 -16.60
CA ALA A 129 -32.70 -20.20 -16.93
C ALA A 129 -33.43 -19.56 -15.74
N GLU A 130 -33.40 -20.22 -14.58
CA GLU A 130 -33.99 -19.69 -13.34
C GLU A 130 -33.31 -18.39 -12.90
N GLN A 131 -31.97 -18.37 -12.89
CA GLN A 131 -31.18 -17.20 -12.51
C GLN A 131 -31.42 -16.01 -13.46
N TRP A 132 -31.63 -16.29 -14.76
CA TRP A 132 -32.00 -15.26 -15.73
C TRP A 132 -33.33 -14.60 -15.40
N ARG A 133 -34.36 -15.38 -15.03
CA ARG A 133 -35.67 -14.83 -14.64
C ARG A 133 -35.56 -13.94 -13.41
N THR A 134 -34.80 -14.37 -12.40
CA THR A 134 -34.52 -13.55 -11.20
C THR A 134 -33.86 -12.22 -11.57
N LEU A 135 -32.86 -12.24 -12.45
CA LEU A 135 -32.18 -11.03 -12.92
C LEU A 135 -33.11 -10.08 -13.69
N VAL A 136 -33.95 -10.62 -14.58
CA VAL A 136 -34.91 -9.82 -15.35
C VAL A 136 -35.91 -9.13 -14.41
N ALA A 137 -36.41 -9.84 -13.39
CA ALA A 137 -37.29 -9.28 -12.38
C ALA A 137 -36.59 -8.16 -11.58
N TYR A 138 -35.36 -8.42 -11.10
CA TYR A 138 -34.56 -7.44 -10.36
C TYR A 138 -34.28 -6.17 -11.18
N TRP A 139 -33.87 -6.29 -12.44
CA TRP A 139 -33.63 -5.10 -13.28
C TRP A 139 -34.90 -4.32 -13.63
N GLY A 140 -36.08 -4.92 -13.39
CA GLY A 140 -37.37 -4.28 -13.57
C GLY A 140 -37.79 -3.38 -12.39
N THR A 141 -37.18 -3.56 -11.20
CA THR A 141 -37.53 -2.77 -10.02
C THR A 141 -37.12 -1.31 -10.16
N GLU A 142 -37.79 -0.43 -9.41
CA GLU A 142 -37.55 1.01 -9.51
C GLU A 142 -36.18 1.39 -8.93
N GLU A 143 -35.74 0.72 -7.87
CA GLU A 143 -34.44 0.94 -7.25
C GLU A 143 -33.30 0.59 -8.21
N ALA A 144 -33.44 -0.52 -8.95
CA ALA A 144 -32.44 -0.96 -9.93
C ALA A 144 -32.37 -0.02 -11.15
N LYS A 145 -33.50 0.57 -11.56
CA LYS A 145 -33.56 1.58 -12.62
C LYS A 145 -32.95 2.90 -12.18
N ALA A 146 -33.32 3.41 -11.01
CA ALA A 146 -32.76 4.64 -10.44
C ALA A 146 -31.24 4.56 -10.29
N THR A 147 -30.74 3.43 -9.77
CA THR A 147 -29.30 3.16 -9.66
C THR A 147 -28.61 3.11 -11.04
N ALA A 148 -29.25 2.50 -12.03
CA ALA A 148 -28.71 2.42 -13.38
C ALA A 148 -28.61 3.80 -14.05
N GLU A 149 -29.61 4.66 -13.90
CA GLU A 149 -29.59 6.01 -14.49
C GLU A 149 -28.52 6.88 -13.82
N LYS A 150 -28.41 6.84 -12.48
CA LYS A 150 -27.32 7.53 -11.76
C LYS A 150 -25.94 7.07 -12.25
N ASN A 151 -25.74 5.75 -12.40
CA ASN A 151 -24.48 5.21 -12.89
C ASN A 151 -24.18 5.58 -14.35
N LYS A 152 -25.22 5.70 -15.19
CA LYS A 152 -25.09 6.15 -16.58
C LYS A 152 -24.67 7.62 -16.65
N THR A 153 -25.29 8.50 -15.85
CA THR A 153 -24.89 9.90 -15.74
C THR A 153 -23.45 10.03 -15.23
N ASN A 154 -23.08 9.30 -14.16
CA ASN A 154 -21.72 9.28 -13.65
C ASN A 154 -20.72 8.81 -14.71
N ARG A 155 -21.07 7.75 -15.48
CA ARG A 155 -20.19 7.23 -16.53
C ARG A 155 -20.01 8.22 -17.68
N ALA A 156 -21.02 9.02 -18.01
CA ALA A 156 -20.95 10.06 -19.04
C ALA A 156 -19.96 11.17 -18.67
N GLN A 157 -19.76 11.43 -17.37
CA GLN A 157 -18.76 12.37 -16.86
C GLN A 157 -17.33 11.80 -16.82
N VAL A 158 -17.15 10.49 -17.00
CA VAL A 158 -15.81 9.89 -17.00
C VAL A 158 -15.14 10.10 -18.35
N SER A 159 -14.22 11.05 -18.33
CA SER A 159 -13.26 11.40 -19.37
C SER A 159 -11.91 10.68 -19.18
N SER A 160 -10.91 11.00 -20.02
CA SER A 160 -9.52 10.53 -19.84
C SER A 160 -9.37 9.00 -19.68
N VAL A 161 -9.96 8.25 -20.63
CA VAL A 161 -9.92 6.78 -20.60
C VAL A 161 -8.57 6.26 -21.07
N HIS A 162 -7.99 5.32 -20.32
CA HIS A 162 -6.73 4.65 -20.68
C HIS A 162 -6.86 3.79 -21.95
N ARG A 163 -5.72 3.54 -22.62
CA ARG A 163 -5.62 2.85 -23.91
C ARG A 163 -4.88 1.51 -23.86
N THR A 164 -4.64 0.98 -22.65
CA THR A 164 -3.84 -0.24 -22.44
C THR A 164 -4.49 -1.56 -22.89
N GLY A 165 -5.77 -1.54 -23.28
CA GLY A 165 -6.47 -2.73 -23.75
C GLY A 165 -6.54 -3.83 -22.69
N ARG A 166 -6.05 -5.04 -23.02
CA ARG A 166 -6.02 -6.18 -22.08
C ARG A 166 -4.90 -6.08 -21.04
N THR A 167 -3.89 -5.27 -21.30
CA THR A 167 -2.74 -5.09 -20.40
C THR A 167 -3.17 -4.30 -19.17
N SER A 168 -2.99 -4.88 -17.99
CA SER A 168 -3.25 -4.21 -16.72
C SER A 168 -2.21 -3.13 -16.43
N PHE A 169 -2.53 -2.20 -15.53
CA PHE A 169 -1.56 -1.20 -15.08
C PHE A 169 -0.38 -1.82 -14.33
N ALA A 170 -0.60 -2.90 -13.57
CA ALA A 170 0.47 -3.69 -12.96
C ALA A 170 1.49 -4.19 -14.00
N ILE A 171 1.01 -4.84 -15.07
CA ILE A 171 1.90 -5.31 -16.15
C ILE A 171 2.57 -4.13 -16.84
N LYS A 172 1.86 -3.01 -17.02
CA LYS A 172 2.42 -1.82 -17.66
C LYS A 172 3.54 -1.20 -16.80
N ARG A 173 3.37 -1.12 -15.49
CA ARG A 173 4.39 -0.69 -14.52
C ARG A 173 5.62 -1.59 -14.59
N GLU A 174 5.44 -2.90 -14.60
CA GLU A 174 6.55 -3.85 -14.75
C GLU A 174 7.30 -3.68 -16.07
N GLN A 175 6.57 -3.44 -17.18
CA GLN A 175 7.19 -3.12 -18.46
C GLN A 175 7.95 -1.79 -18.44
N MET A 176 7.48 -0.80 -17.69
CA MET A 176 8.16 0.48 -17.51
C MET A 176 9.44 0.32 -16.68
N LYS A 177 9.38 -0.40 -15.55
CA LYS A 177 10.54 -0.71 -14.71
C LYS A 177 11.63 -1.42 -15.50
N LYS A 178 11.27 -2.45 -16.28
CA LYS A 178 12.21 -3.18 -17.16
C LYS A 178 12.87 -2.30 -18.23
N LYS A 179 12.25 -1.17 -18.58
CA LYS A 179 12.80 -0.18 -19.53
C LYS A 179 13.53 0.97 -18.82
N GLY A 180 13.70 0.92 -17.49
CA GLY A 180 14.28 2.00 -16.71
C GLY A 180 13.43 3.28 -16.67
N LYS A 181 12.12 3.19 -16.99
CA LYS A 181 11.20 4.33 -16.90
C LYS A 181 10.69 4.46 -15.46
N LYS A 182 10.50 5.71 -15.01
CA LYS A 182 9.84 6.00 -13.74
C LYS A 182 8.42 5.43 -13.69
N THR A 183 7.99 4.96 -12.53
CA THR A 183 6.66 4.39 -12.30
C THR A 183 5.79 5.20 -11.35
N ASP A 184 6.12 6.47 -11.14
CA ASP A 184 5.27 7.41 -10.41
C ASP A 184 3.90 7.55 -11.10
N ARG A 185 2.90 8.03 -10.36
CA ARG A 185 1.50 8.00 -10.80
C ARG A 185 1.30 8.74 -12.12
N ILE A 186 1.90 9.92 -12.27
CA ILE A 186 1.79 10.69 -13.53
C ILE A 186 2.48 9.99 -14.69
N SER A 187 3.65 9.35 -14.50
CA SER A 187 4.33 8.64 -15.58
C SER A 187 3.52 7.45 -16.07
N VAL A 188 2.86 6.73 -15.17
CA VAL A 188 1.91 5.68 -15.56
C VAL A 188 0.65 6.27 -16.19
N PHE A 189 0.14 7.40 -15.71
CA PHE A 189 -0.99 8.10 -16.33
C PHE A 189 -0.71 8.45 -17.80
N ILE A 190 0.45 9.06 -18.07
CA ILE A 190 0.92 9.42 -19.42
C ILE A 190 1.06 8.16 -20.27
N GLU A 191 1.86 7.19 -19.83
CA GLU A 191 2.17 5.99 -20.60
C GLU A 191 0.91 5.14 -20.92
N THR A 192 -0.11 5.16 -20.04
CA THR A 192 -1.37 4.44 -20.26
C THR A 192 -2.34 5.15 -21.21
N ARG A 193 -2.10 6.42 -21.53
CA ARG A 193 -2.94 7.28 -22.38
C ARG A 193 -2.26 7.71 -23.68
N SER A 194 -0.94 7.63 -23.75
CA SER A 194 -0.16 7.82 -24.96
C SER A 194 -0.49 6.77 -26.01
N LYS A 195 -0.52 7.21 -27.27
CA LYS A 195 -0.50 6.34 -28.45
C LYS A 195 0.92 5.78 -28.68
N PRO A 196 1.08 4.83 -29.62
CA PRO A 196 2.40 4.33 -30.02
C PRO A 196 3.36 5.43 -30.52
N ASP A 197 2.83 6.53 -31.07
CA ASP A 197 3.59 7.71 -31.50
C ASP A 197 3.95 8.68 -30.35
N GLY A 198 3.54 8.38 -29.12
CA GLY A 198 3.73 9.22 -27.93
C GLY A 198 2.66 10.29 -27.71
N SER A 199 1.84 10.59 -28.71
CA SER A 199 0.80 11.62 -28.63
C SER A 199 -0.36 11.19 -27.73
N ILE A 200 -0.98 12.18 -27.06
CA ILE A 200 -2.19 12.00 -26.27
C ILE A 200 -3.32 12.68 -27.02
N ALA A 201 -4.35 11.92 -27.38
CA ALA A 201 -5.47 12.44 -28.17
C ALA A 201 -6.60 13.04 -27.33
N ASP A 202 -6.60 12.79 -26.03
CA ASP A 202 -7.66 13.21 -25.12
C ASP A 202 -7.31 14.60 -24.56
N PRO A 203 -8.09 15.66 -24.87
CA PRO A 203 -7.75 17.03 -24.47
C PRO A 203 -7.65 17.20 -22.96
N GLU A 204 -8.50 16.52 -22.20
CA GLU A 204 -8.48 16.59 -20.73
C GLU A 204 -7.23 15.94 -20.14
N SER A 205 -6.78 14.82 -20.71
CA SER A 205 -5.50 14.22 -20.33
C SER A 205 -4.33 15.16 -20.59
N VAL A 206 -4.37 15.91 -21.71
CA VAL A 206 -3.35 16.92 -22.02
C VAL A 206 -3.37 18.06 -20.98
N GLU A 207 -4.57 18.54 -20.64
CA GLU A 207 -4.78 19.58 -19.64
C GLU A 207 -4.25 19.16 -18.25
N ILE A 208 -4.61 17.95 -17.80
CA ILE A 208 -4.11 17.36 -16.54
C ILE A 208 -2.58 17.31 -16.52
N ILE A 209 -1.96 16.89 -17.63
CA ILE A 209 -0.49 16.81 -17.73
C ILE A 209 0.13 18.21 -17.73
N SER A 210 -0.52 19.18 -18.35
CA SER A 210 -0.08 20.58 -18.35
C SER A 210 -0.09 21.15 -16.93
N GLN A 211 -1.21 21.06 -16.23
CA GLN A 211 -1.35 21.51 -14.83
C GLN A 211 -0.36 20.81 -13.90
N PHE A 212 -0.13 19.52 -14.10
CA PHE A 212 0.88 18.78 -13.35
C PHE A 212 2.29 19.37 -13.55
N HIS A 213 2.71 19.61 -14.79
CA HIS A 213 4.03 20.17 -15.05
C HIS A 213 4.17 21.62 -14.56
N GLU A 214 3.12 22.41 -14.66
CA GLU A 214 3.07 23.78 -14.12
C GLU A 214 3.32 23.77 -12.61
N ARG A 215 2.57 22.97 -11.84
CA ARG A 215 2.78 22.87 -10.38
C ARG A 215 4.14 22.30 -10.03
N LEU A 216 4.60 21.28 -10.76
CA LEU A 216 5.91 20.70 -10.53
C LEU A 216 7.05 21.72 -10.78
N SER A 217 6.87 22.67 -11.72
CA SER A 217 7.86 23.71 -12.02
C SER A 217 8.06 24.71 -10.87
N GLN A 218 7.08 24.83 -9.96
CA GLN A 218 7.16 25.67 -8.78
C GLN A 218 7.98 25.03 -7.65
N ILE A 219 8.34 23.75 -7.77
CA ILE A 219 9.09 22.99 -6.76
C ILE A 219 10.55 22.85 -7.21
N PRO A 220 11.55 23.17 -6.37
CA PRO A 220 12.97 22.96 -6.68
C PRO A 220 13.25 21.52 -7.09
N LYS A 221 14.10 21.32 -8.12
CA LYS A 221 14.33 19.99 -8.71
C LYS A 221 14.83 18.95 -7.71
N GLU A 222 15.58 19.40 -6.71
CA GLU A 222 16.16 18.60 -5.63
C GLU A 222 15.08 18.02 -4.71
N GLN A 223 13.92 18.66 -4.64
CA GLN A 223 12.78 18.27 -3.81
C GLN A 223 11.73 17.46 -4.58
N GLN A 224 11.88 17.29 -5.90
CA GLN A 224 10.93 16.57 -6.76
C GLN A 224 11.06 15.04 -6.64
N THR A 225 10.99 14.53 -5.41
CA THR A 225 10.94 13.09 -5.11
C THR A 225 9.68 12.44 -5.68
N GLU A 226 9.65 11.10 -5.76
CA GLU A 226 8.47 10.37 -6.23
C GLU A 226 7.23 10.66 -5.37
N ALA A 227 7.39 10.76 -4.04
CA ALA A 227 6.32 11.12 -3.13
C ALA A 227 5.73 12.52 -3.41
N VAL A 228 6.58 13.51 -3.66
CA VAL A 228 6.16 14.88 -4.00
C VAL A 228 5.44 14.90 -5.36
N ARG A 229 5.93 14.15 -6.35
CA ARG A 229 5.25 14.02 -7.64
C ARG A 229 3.88 13.36 -7.49
N ASP A 230 3.76 12.32 -6.68
CA ASP A 230 2.48 11.66 -6.41
C ASP A 230 1.49 12.56 -5.65
N GLN A 231 2.00 13.42 -4.76
CA GLN A 231 1.22 14.46 -4.10
C GLN A 231 0.70 15.49 -5.12
N VAL A 232 1.57 16.08 -5.94
CA VAL A 232 1.17 17.04 -6.99
C VAL A 232 0.13 16.42 -7.93
N PHE A 233 0.32 15.15 -8.31
CA PHE A 233 -0.67 14.43 -9.10
C PHE A 233 -2.03 14.32 -8.40
N THR A 234 -2.04 14.06 -7.10
CA THR A 234 -3.27 14.00 -6.29
C THR A 234 -3.95 15.37 -6.19
N GLU A 235 -3.19 16.45 -6.09
CA GLU A 235 -3.76 17.80 -6.04
C GLU A 235 -4.40 18.23 -7.38
N VAL A 236 -3.82 17.82 -8.51
CA VAL A 236 -4.40 18.07 -9.85
C VAL A 236 -5.63 17.20 -10.10
N MET A 237 -5.56 15.91 -9.73
CA MET A 237 -6.61 14.93 -10.03
C MET A 237 -7.74 14.90 -8.99
N GLY A 238 -7.51 15.50 -7.83
CA GLY A 238 -8.30 15.28 -6.62
C GLY A 238 -7.99 13.93 -5.95
N PRO A 239 -8.51 13.72 -4.74
CA PRO A 239 -8.30 12.50 -3.98
C PRO A 239 -8.76 11.25 -4.74
N ASP A 240 -8.13 10.11 -4.43
CA ASP A 240 -8.60 8.82 -4.90
C ASP A 240 -9.97 8.51 -4.30
N GLY A 241 -10.83 7.88 -5.10
CA GLY A 241 -12.13 7.42 -4.63
C GLY A 241 -12.00 6.20 -3.71
N HIS A 242 -13.14 5.79 -3.14
CA HIS A 242 -13.18 4.58 -2.31
C HIS A 242 -12.87 3.32 -3.14
N GLY A 243 -11.90 2.54 -2.67
CA GLY A 243 -11.67 1.16 -3.11
C GLY A 243 -10.67 0.93 -4.26
N TYR A 244 -10.12 1.98 -4.90
CA TYR A 244 -8.99 1.81 -5.82
C TYR A 244 -8.14 3.08 -5.92
N VAL A 245 -6.84 2.88 -6.17
CA VAL A 245 -5.89 3.99 -6.40
C VAL A 245 -5.75 4.23 -7.91
N ARG A 246 -5.93 5.48 -8.35
CA ARG A 246 -5.73 5.85 -9.76
C ARG A 246 -4.32 5.45 -10.18
N THR A 247 -4.19 4.91 -11.40
CA THR A 247 -2.92 4.47 -12.03
C THR A 247 -2.30 3.18 -11.49
N TYR A 248 -2.83 2.57 -10.42
CA TYR A 248 -2.44 1.21 -10.00
C TYR A 248 -3.33 0.13 -10.60
N GLY A 249 -4.52 0.51 -11.07
CA GLY A 249 -5.47 -0.40 -11.69
C GLY A 249 -6.31 -1.12 -10.65
N HIS A 250 -6.69 -2.36 -10.91
CA HIS A 250 -7.47 -3.14 -9.95
C HIS A 250 -6.53 -3.92 -9.03
N GLY A 251 -6.71 -3.77 -7.71
CA GLY A 251 -5.83 -4.38 -6.71
C GLY A 251 -5.79 -3.49 -5.47
N PRO A 252 -4.80 -2.60 -5.35
CA PRO A 252 -4.61 -1.79 -4.16
C PRO A 252 -5.74 -0.77 -3.97
N SER A 253 -6.24 -0.71 -2.73
CA SER A 253 -7.03 0.42 -2.24
C SER A 253 -6.12 1.48 -1.63
N PRO A 254 -6.57 2.73 -1.46
CA PRO A 254 -5.79 3.75 -0.74
C PRO A 254 -5.32 3.26 0.63
N ALA A 255 -6.16 2.52 1.36
CA ALA A 255 -5.82 1.95 2.67
C ALA A 255 -4.71 0.88 2.58
N ASP A 256 -4.63 0.13 1.50
CA ASP A 256 -3.57 -0.87 1.31
C ASP A 256 -2.20 -0.19 1.13
N LEU A 257 -2.13 0.86 0.30
CA LEU A 257 -0.89 1.61 0.09
C LEU A 257 -0.47 2.42 1.32
N LEU A 258 -1.45 3.00 2.03
CA LEU A 258 -1.20 3.68 3.31
C LEU A 258 -0.63 2.71 4.35
N ARG A 259 -1.22 1.52 4.51
CA ARG A 259 -0.74 0.52 5.46
C ARG A 259 0.67 0.04 5.12
N GLU A 260 0.98 -0.11 3.84
CA GLU A 260 2.31 -0.52 3.39
C GLU A 260 3.35 0.60 3.63
N ASN A 261 3.01 1.85 3.33
CA ASN A 261 3.85 3.01 3.68
C ASN A 261 4.04 3.15 5.19
N SER A 262 2.99 2.95 5.99
CA SER A 262 3.09 2.96 7.46
C SER A 262 3.97 1.84 7.98
N ARG A 263 3.92 0.65 7.35
CA ARG A 263 4.77 -0.48 7.72
C ARG A 263 6.24 -0.25 7.37
N LEU A 264 6.52 0.26 6.16
CA LEU A 264 7.87 0.65 5.74
C LEU A 264 8.43 1.76 6.63
N ASN A 265 7.63 2.77 6.93
CA ASN A 265 8.01 3.83 7.88
C ASN A 265 8.28 3.27 9.28
N TYR A 266 7.46 2.32 9.76
CA TYR A 266 7.70 1.67 11.03
C TYR A 266 9.02 0.87 11.04
N GLU A 267 9.32 0.14 9.96
CA GLU A 267 10.57 -0.62 9.83
C GLU A 267 11.80 0.30 9.80
N LEU A 268 11.74 1.41 9.04
CA LEU A 268 12.79 2.44 9.02
C LEU A 268 12.98 3.09 10.39
N VAL A 269 11.88 3.50 11.04
CA VAL A 269 11.91 4.07 12.39
C VAL A 269 12.46 3.06 13.39
N LYS A 270 12.14 1.78 13.25
CA LYS A 270 12.67 0.71 14.10
C LYS A 270 14.18 0.52 13.93
N GLU A 271 14.69 0.56 12.70
CA GLU A 271 16.14 0.53 12.44
C GLU A 271 16.85 1.74 13.03
N GLU A 272 16.27 2.93 12.88
CA GLU A 272 16.82 4.17 13.42
C GLU A 272 16.81 4.19 14.95
N LEU A 273 15.72 3.73 15.58
CA LEU A 273 15.65 3.51 17.02
C LEU A 273 16.72 2.52 17.50
N SER A 274 16.96 1.44 16.76
CA SER A 274 18.00 0.45 17.11
C SER A 274 19.41 1.06 17.05
N ARG A 275 19.68 1.91 16.05
CA ARG A 275 20.94 2.66 15.97
C ARG A 275 21.11 3.65 17.11
N LEU A 276 20.05 4.39 17.43
CA LEU A 276 20.08 5.38 18.52
C LEU A 276 20.30 4.70 19.87
N GLN A 277 19.67 3.54 20.09
CA GLN A 277 19.88 2.71 21.26
C GLN A 277 21.35 2.31 21.41
N SER A 278 21.97 1.79 20.35
CA SER A 278 23.39 1.41 20.37
C SER A 278 24.31 2.61 20.68
N ASN A 279 24.01 3.78 20.13
CA ASN A 279 24.78 5.00 20.42
C ASN A 279 24.63 5.44 21.87
N TYR A 280 23.43 5.28 22.45
CA TYR A 280 23.16 5.59 23.85
C TYR A 280 23.94 4.65 24.78
N ASP A 281 23.94 3.34 24.49
CA ASP A 281 24.69 2.35 25.26
C ASP A 281 26.21 2.63 25.23
N ASP A 282 26.75 3.00 24.06
CA ASP A 282 28.15 3.42 23.91
C ASP A 282 28.47 4.69 24.71
N LEU A 283 27.56 5.67 24.71
CA LEU A 283 27.74 6.91 25.46
C LEU A 283 27.69 6.65 26.96
N GLN A 284 26.80 5.75 27.40
CA GLN A 284 26.68 5.33 28.79
C GLN A 284 27.95 4.61 29.26
N CYS A 285 28.53 3.73 28.42
CA CYS A 285 29.83 3.11 28.70
C CYS A 285 30.93 4.17 28.90
N LYS A 286 31.02 5.16 28.01
CA LYS A 286 31.99 6.26 28.13
C LYS A 286 31.79 7.09 29.39
N TYR A 287 30.54 7.36 29.76
CA TYR A 287 30.21 8.07 30.99
C TYR A 287 30.65 7.28 32.23
N THR A 288 30.37 5.98 32.28
CA THR A 288 30.81 5.11 33.40
C THR A 288 32.33 5.03 33.51
N ASP A 289 33.04 5.00 32.38
CA ASP A 289 34.51 5.02 32.37
C ASP A 289 35.08 6.35 32.87
N LEU A 290 34.43 7.47 32.54
CA LEU A 290 34.83 8.78 33.03
C LEU A 290 34.56 8.90 34.53
N GLN A 291 33.41 8.41 35.00
CA GLN A 291 33.06 8.35 36.43
C GLN A 291 34.12 7.56 37.20
N ARG A 292 34.49 6.37 36.71
CA ARG A 292 35.54 5.55 37.31
C ARG A 292 36.88 6.28 37.39
N LYS A 293 37.29 6.97 36.32
CA LYS A 293 38.55 7.76 36.32
C LYS A 293 38.48 8.90 37.34
N TYR A 294 37.32 9.53 37.49
CA TYR A 294 37.12 10.57 38.49
C TYR A 294 37.25 10.01 39.91
N ASP A 295 36.61 8.87 40.20
CA ASP A 295 36.70 8.20 41.51
C ASP A 295 38.13 7.72 41.83
N GLU A 296 38.85 7.20 40.83
CA GLU A 296 40.26 6.83 40.96
C GLU A 296 41.14 8.03 41.31
N MET A 297 40.93 9.17 40.62
CA MET A 297 41.63 10.41 40.90
C MET A 297 41.29 10.96 42.30
N TYR A 298 40.02 10.92 42.69
CA TYR A 298 39.58 11.37 44.02
C TYR A 298 40.20 10.52 45.14
N SER A 299 40.20 9.19 44.95
CA SER A 299 40.84 8.25 45.88
C SER A 299 42.35 8.45 45.96
N PHE A 300 43.01 8.74 44.84
CA PHE A 300 44.44 9.08 44.81
C PHE A 300 44.72 10.36 45.59
N MET A 301 43.93 11.42 45.37
CA MET A 301 44.07 12.67 46.11
C MET A 301 43.83 12.48 47.60
N GLN A 302 42.80 11.73 48.01
CA GLN A 302 42.55 11.42 49.42
C GLN A 302 43.74 10.71 50.08
N ARG A 303 44.30 9.67 49.44
CA ARG A 303 45.50 8.99 49.97
C ARG A 303 46.71 9.91 50.05
N TYR A 304 46.88 10.82 49.09
CA TYR A 304 47.95 11.80 49.10
C TYR A 304 47.80 12.76 50.30
N PHE A 305 46.60 13.26 50.56
CA PHE A 305 46.31 14.11 51.72
C PHE A 305 46.47 13.36 53.06
N ASP A 306 45.99 12.11 53.16
CA ASP A 306 46.14 11.29 54.36
C ASP A 306 47.62 10.98 54.66
N GLY A 307 48.42 10.70 53.63
CA GLY A 307 49.87 10.49 53.76
C GLY A 307 50.61 11.75 54.20
N PHE A 308 50.24 12.91 53.64
CA PHE A 308 50.81 14.21 54.02
C PHE A 308 50.44 14.58 55.47
N ALA A 309 49.21 14.32 55.91
CA ALA A 309 48.79 14.51 57.29
C ALA A 309 49.54 13.57 58.27
N ALA A 310 49.82 12.33 57.87
CA ALA A 310 50.62 11.39 58.66
C ALA A 310 52.09 11.82 58.79
N GLU A 311 52.71 12.36 57.73
CA GLU A 311 54.07 12.91 57.78
C GLU A 311 54.19 14.14 58.70
N ILE A 312 53.17 15.01 58.73
CA ILE A 312 53.12 16.14 59.65
C ILE A 312 52.98 15.67 61.12
N HIS A 313 52.13 14.67 61.39
CA HIS A 313 52.01 14.11 62.75
C HIS A 313 53.28 13.40 63.23
N THR A 314 54.00 12.73 62.33
CA THR A 314 55.27 12.05 62.65
C THR A 314 56.39 13.07 62.89
N SER A 315 56.44 14.14 62.10
CA SER A 315 57.42 15.24 62.26
C SER A 315 57.14 16.10 63.52
N ALA A 316 55.88 16.30 63.88
CA ALA A 316 55.48 16.98 65.12
C ALA A 316 55.78 16.13 66.38
N SER A 317 55.80 14.80 66.25
CA SER A 317 56.20 13.88 67.33
C SER A 317 57.71 13.83 67.55
N GLU A 318 58.54 14.21 66.57
CA GLU A 318 60.01 14.21 66.68
C GLU A 318 60.60 15.57 67.10
N GLN A 319 59.80 16.65 67.13
CA GLN A 319 60.27 17.99 67.53
C GLN A 319 59.53 18.62 68.73
N GLY A 320 58.79 17.82 69.50
CA GLY A 320 57.94 18.28 70.61
C GLY A 320 58.42 17.92 72.01
N SER A 321 59.68 18.18 72.37
CA SER A 321 60.13 18.21 73.78
C SER A 321 61.06 19.38 74.05
N ASP A 322 60.52 20.60 74.14
CA ASP A 322 60.76 21.48 75.29
C ASP A 322 59.93 22.77 75.20
N ALA A 323 59.33 23.12 76.34
CA ALA A 323 58.84 24.43 76.82
C ALA A 323 58.12 25.40 75.85
N SER A 324 57.14 26.21 76.24
CA SER A 324 56.30 26.46 77.41
C SER A 324 55.60 27.77 77.04
N SER A 325 54.36 27.94 77.51
CA SER A 325 53.75 29.26 77.78
C SER A 325 53.35 30.13 76.59
N THR A 326 52.27 30.92 76.59
CA THR A 326 51.13 31.14 77.49
C THR A 326 50.23 32.13 76.74
N GLN A 327 48.92 31.83 76.64
CA GLN A 327 47.80 32.78 76.42
C GLN A 327 47.80 33.55 75.06
N HIS A 328 46.70 34.11 74.55
CA HIS A 328 45.41 34.55 75.06
C HIS A 328 44.52 34.86 73.83
N LEU A 329 43.19 34.66 73.94
CA LEU A 329 42.07 35.40 73.31
C LEU A 329 42.17 35.74 71.79
N GLN A 330 41.15 35.55 70.95
CA GLN A 330 39.72 35.88 71.03
C GLN A 330 39.14 35.29 69.72
N HIS A 331 38.07 34.50 69.75
CA HIS A 331 36.66 34.90 69.78
C HIS A 331 36.07 35.19 68.39
N VAL A 332 34.87 34.62 68.21
CA VAL A 332 33.77 34.98 67.31
C VAL A 332 33.80 34.33 65.91
N ASP A 333 33.04 33.23 65.83
CA ASP A 333 31.83 33.04 65.01
C ASP A 333 31.77 33.72 63.63
N ALA A 334 31.42 32.93 62.62
CA ALA A 334 30.20 33.18 61.85
C ALA A 334 29.90 32.01 60.91
N ASP A 335 28.72 31.45 61.12
CA ASP A 335 27.98 30.64 60.17
C ASP A 335 27.89 31.31 58.78
N ALA A 336 27.84 30.48 57.75
CA ALA A 336 27.11 30.79 56.53
C ALA A 336 26.61 29.48 55.90
N GLU A 337 25.37 29.14 56.25
CA GLU A 337 24.46 28.48 55.33
C GLU A 337 24.46 29.22 53.99
N THR A 338 24.47 28.47 52.89
CA THR A 338 23.62 28.79 51.75
C THR A 338 23.24 27.48 51.08
N ASP A 339 21.93 27.24 51.08
CA ASP A 339 21.17 26.50 50.08
C ASP A 339 21.65 26.76 48.65
N ASP A 340 21.55 25.75 47.80
CA ASP A 340 20.70 25.86 46.60
C ASP A 340 20.64 24.52 45.85
N ASP A 341 19.41 24.02 45.75
CA ASP A 341 18.76 23.44 44.57
C ASP A 341 19.58 22.60 43.56
N LEU A 342 19.15 21.34 43.40
CA LEU A 342 18.50 20.83 42.18
C LEU A 342 17.84 19.45 42.39
#